data_AF-L0HER5-F1
#
_entry.id   AF-L0HER5-F1
#
_cell.length_a   1.000
_cell.length_b   1.000
_cell.length_c   1.000
_cell.angle_alpha   90.00
_cell.angle_beta   90.00
_cell.angle_gamma   90.00
#
_symmetry.space_group_name_H-M   'P 1'
#
loop_
_entity.id
_entity.type
_entity.pdbx_description
1 polymer ?
#
loop_
_entity_poly.entity_id
_entity_poly.type
_entity_poly.pdbx_seq_one_letter_code
_entity_poly.pdbx_strand_id
1 'polypeptide(L)'
;MSSTALLVIEGLWWTPEEKPKRPSVLLFLQGLESVQGDFNIYYSNFYEKVGFRRALEDDLTNTKEDRLFLYIAAHGTGKRIGGLKAKTGMKLPAMFKAVKNAARYSNIEGVLIGSCSVGNNIDDFIATTKNSHIAWIFGYTCEISWVASTLIDVSIFEHLMKLSKSDLKDRKKILNAFVKALRRFNGDYILCKQKGGNVALKNAITLVVQSRTPGEKPQDETKYILEKLGWDKK
;
A
#
# COMPACT_ATOMS: atom_id res chain seq x y z
N MET A 1 -4.65 -23.29 -9.81
CA MET A 1 -4.97 -21.89 -10.13
C MET A 1 -4.76 -21.08 -8.86
N SER A 2 -4.15 -19.91 -8.96
CA SER A 2 -4.01 -18.99 -7.82
C SER A 2 -5.40 -18.61 -7.27
N SER A 3 -5.51 -18.48 -5.95
CA SER A 3 -6.68 -17.91 -5.26
C SER A 3 -6.50 -16.44 -4.86
N THR A 4 -5.33 -15.86 -5.17
CA THR A 4 -4.90 -14.54 -4.73
C THR A 4 -4.53 -13.67 -5.93
N ALA A 5 -5.01 -12.43 -5.93
CA ALA A 5 -4.67 -11.41 -6.92
C ALA A 5 -4.05 -10.18 -6.25
N LEU A 6 -3.01 -9.65 -6.89
CA LEU A 6 -2.44 -8.34 -6.60
C LEU A 6 -2.95 -7.34 -7.64
N LEU A 7 -3.78 -6.42 -7.20
CA LEU A 7 -4.33 -5.32 -7.99
C LEU A 7 -3.40 -4.11 -7.87
N VAL A 8 -2.81 -3.69 -8.97
CA VAL A 8 -1.83 -2.60 -9.01
C VAL A 8 -2.43 -1.42 -9.78
N ILE A 9 -2.63 -0.32 -9.07
CA ILE A 9 -3.06 0.96 -9.63
C ILE A 9 -1.90 1.92 -9.58
N GLU A 10 -1.29 2.19 -10.73
CA GLU A 10 -0.11 3.04 -10.82
C GLU A 10 -0.43 4.40 -11.43
N GLY A 11 -0.06 5.46 -10.72
CA GLY A 11 -0.05 6.82 -11.25
C GLY A 11 1.26 7.04 -12.00
N LEU A 12 1.22 7.83 -13.06
CA LEU A 12 2.43 8.09 -13.84
C LEU A 12 3.53 8.75 -13.00
N TRP A 13 4.71 8.12 -12.96
CA TRP A 13 5.93 8.69 -12.36
C TRP A 13 6.70 9.63 -13.28
N TRP A 14 6.24 9.74 -14.53
CA TRP A 14 6.98 10.25 -15.67
C TRP A 14 6.07 10.91 -16.69
N THR A 15 6.63 11.87 -17.43
CA THR A 15 6.11 12.27 -18.74
C THR A 15 7.03 11.74 -19.84
N PRO A 16 6.56 11.54 -21.09
CA PRO A 16 7.43 11.15 -22.21
C PRO A 16 8.63 12.10 -22.38
N GLU A 17 8.44 13.37 -22.04
CA GLU A 17 9.46 14.42 -22.10
C GLU A 17 10.53 14.27 -20.99
N GLU A 18 10.12 14.05 -19.74
CA GLU A 18 11.05 14.07 -18.60
C GLU A 18 11.75 12.73 -18.35
N LYS A 19 11.03 11.62 -18.56
CA LYS A 19 11.49 10.28 -18.21
C LYS A 19 11.01 9.27 -19.27
N PRO A 20 11.62 9.27 -20.47
CA PRO A 20 11.18 8.44 -21.60
C PRO A 20 11.30 6.93 -21.35
N LYS A 21 12.09 6.51 -20.35
CA LYS A 21 12.23 5.10 -19.93
C LYS A 21 11.02 4.58 -19.15
N ARG A 22 10.07 5.44 -18.79
CA ARG A 22 8.77 5.06 -18.19
C ARG A 22 8.90 4.12 -16.98
N PRO A 23 9.62 4.51 -15.91
CA PRO A 23 9.79 3.66 -14.74
C PRO A 23 8.43 3.25 -14.17
N SER A 24 8.33 1.99 -13.76
CA SER A 24 7.12 1.38 -13.22
C SER A 24 7.49 0.41 -12.10
N VAL A 25 6.66 0.37 -11.06
CA VAL A 25 6.77 -0.60 -9.97
C VAL A 25 6.44 -2.02 -10.43
N LEU A 26 5.72 -2.16 -11.56
CA LEU A 26 5.25 -3.43 -12.10
C LEU A 26 6.39 -4.45 -12.30
N LEU A 27 7.55 -4.00 -12.78
CA LEU A 27 8.70 -4.88 -13.04
C LEU A 27 9.20 -5.57 -11.75
N PHE A 28 9.15 -4.88 -10.61
CA PHE A 28 9.55 -5.47 -9.33
C PHE A 28 8.53 -6.50 -8.84
N LEU A 29 7.24 -6.23 -9.08
CA LEU A 29 6.15 -7.14 -8.69
C LEU A 29 6.11 -8.38 -9.58
N GLN A 30 6.37 -8.24 -10.89
CA GLN A 30 6.53 -9.36 -11.82
C GLN A 30 7.72 -10.24 -11.42
N GLY A 31 8.81 -9.64 -10.94
CA GLY A 31 9.91 -10.38 -10.32
C GLY A 31 9.43 -11.22 -9.14
N LEU A 32 8.64 -10.65 -8.22
CA LEU A 32 8.05 -11.37 -7.09
C LEU A 32 7.12 -12.51 -7.55
N GLU A 33 6.23 -12.25 -8.51
CA GLU A 33 5.31 -13.24 -9.09
C GLU A 33 6.08 -14.41 -9.70
N SER A 34 7.16 -14.14 -10.44
CA SER A 34 7.98 -15.18 -11.08
C SER A 34 8.68 -16.11 -10.08
N VAL A 35 8.92 -15.65 -8.85
CA VAL A 35 9.59 -16.43 -7.81
C VAL A 35 8.59 -17.19 -6.93
N GLN A 36 7.43 -16.61 -6.63
CA GLN A 36 6.44 -17.24 -5.75
C GLN A 36 5.38 -18.07 -6.49
N GLY A 37 4.95 -17.61 -7.67
CA GLY A 37 4.05 -18.33 -8.58
C GLY A 37 2.63 -18.63 -8.05
N ASP A 38 2.25 -18.12 -6.88
CA ASP A 38 0.99 -18.44 -6.19
C ASP A 38 -0.05 -17.30 -6.20
N PHE A 39 0.21 -16.22 -6.94
CA PHE A 39 -0.70 -15.10 -7.16
C PHE A 39 -0.69 -14.61 -8.60
N ASN A 40 -1.74 -13.88 -9.02
CA ASN A 40 -1.80 -13.20 -10.32
C ASN A 40 -1.71 -11.68 -10.13
N ILE A 41 -1.01 -10.99 -11.03
CA ILE A 41 -0.98 -9.52 -11.06
C ILE A 41 -1.98 -8.97 -12.08
N TYR A 42 -2.83 -8.05 -11.64
CA TYR A 42 -3.67 -7.21 -12.50
C TYR A 42 -3.22 -5.77 -12.37
N TYR A 43 -2.93 -5.12 -13.49
CA TYR A 43 -2.26 -3.81 -13.50
C TYR A 43 -3.03 -2.81 -14.37
N SER A 44 -3.26 -1.62 -13.84
CA SER A 44 -3.74 -0.48 -14.61
C SER A 44 -3.04 0.81 -14.21
N ASN A 45 -2.84 1.68 -15.19
CA ASN A 45 -2.44 3.06 -14.95
C ASN A 45 -3.66 3.93 -14.63
N PHE A 46 -3.47 5.02 -13.89
CA PHE A 46 -4.46 6.09 -13.79
C PHE A 46 -3.82 7.46 -14.01
N TYR A 47 -4.59 8.33 -14.66
CA TYR A 47 -4.16 9.69 -15.03
C TYR A 47 -4.92 10.76 -14.27
N GLU A 48 -6.14 10.45 -13.85
CA GLU A 48 -7.05 11.35 -13.16
C GLU A 48 -8.06 10.55 -12.33
N LYS A 49 -8.95 11.26 -11.62
CA LYS A 49 -9.88 10.71 -10.63
C LYS A 49 -10.84 9.65 -11.20
N VAL A 50 -11.42 9.88 -12.38
CA VAL A 50 -12.36 8.95 -13.02
C VAL A 50 -11.62 7.71 -13.50
N GLY A 51 -10.44 7.85 -14.09
CA GLY A 51 -9.57 6.76 -14.49
C GLY A 51 -9.15 5.89 -13.31
N PHE A 52 -8.82 6.49 -12.16
CA PHE A 52 -8.57 5.74 -10.92
C PHE A 52 -9.79 4.89 -10.54
N ARG A 53 -10.98 5.48 -10.58
CA ARG A 53 -12.22 4.77 -10.22
C ARG A 53 -12.54 3.66 -11.21
N ARG A 54 -12.42 3.89 -12.53
CA ARG A 54 -12.67 2.86 -13.55
C ARG A 54 -11.68 1.71 -13.42
N ALA A 55 -10.39 2.02 -13.25
CA ALA A 55 -9.37 1.02 -13.02
C ALA A 55 -9.68 0.17 -11.80
N LEU A 56 -10.07 0.78 -10.67
CA LEU A 56 -10.38 0.04 -9.46
C LEU A 56 -11.72 -0.71 -9.52
N GLU A 57 -12.80 0.01 -9.78
CA GLU A 57 -14.19 -0.42 -9.59
C GLU A 57 -14.72 -1.23 -10.80
N ASP A 58 -14.30 -0.90 -12.02
CA ASP A 58 -14.85 -1.49 -13.25
C ASP A 58 -13.92 -2.55 -13.86
N ASP A 59 -12.64 -2.58 -13.50
CA ASP A 59 -11.64 -3.47 -14.07
C ASP A 59 -11.01 -4.38 -13.01
N LEU A 60 -10.13 -3.84 -12.17
CA LEU A 60 -9.25 -4.64 -11.30
C LEU A 60 -9.99 -5.44 -10.22
N THR A 61 -11.18 -5.02 -9.76
CA THR A 61 -11.94 -5.84 -8.80
C THR A 61 -12.69 -7.01 -9.44
N ASN A 62 -12.81 -7.06 -10.77
CA ASN A 62 -13.57 -8.08 -11.50
C ASN A 62 -12.69 -9.30 -11.87
N THR A 63 -11.92 -9.77 -10.89
CA THR A 63 -11.04 -10.94 -11.03
C THR A 63 -11.73 -12.21 -10.55
N LYS A 64 -11.19 -13.38 -10.92
CA LYS A 64 -11.74 -14.69 -10.48
C LYS A 64 -11.23 -15.10 -9.09
N GLU A 65 -10.20 -14.42 -8.60
CA GLU A 65 -9.52 -14.70 -7.34
C GLU A 65 -10.33 -14.18 -6.16
N ASP A 66 -10.52 -15.03 -5.15
CA ASP A 66 -11.30 -14.67 -3.97
C ASP A 66 -10.56 -13.72 -3.04
N ARG A 67 -9.24 -13.57 -3.15
CA ARG A 67 -8.41 -12.81 -2.21
C ARG A 67 -7.68 -11.70 -2.96
N LEU A 68 -8.01 -10.45 -2.64
CA LEU A 68 -7.49 -9.30 -3.36
C LEU A 68 -6.57 -8.49 -2.45
N PHE A 69 -5.42 -8.09 -2.99
CA PHE A 69 -4.52 -7.13 -2.38
C PHE A 69 -4.40 -5.93 -3.30
N LEU A 70 -4.50 -4.72 -2.76
CA LEU A 70 -4.46 -3.49 -3.54
C LEU A 70 -3.16 -2.75 -3.29
N TYR A 71 -2.42 -2.47 -4.36
CA TYR A 71 -1.28 -1.56 -4.35
C TYR A 71 -1.61 -0.29 -5.12
N ILE A 72 -1.52 0.86 -4.46
CA ILE A 72 -1.65 2.17 -5.09
C ILE A 72 -0.28 2.83 -5.08
N ALA A 73 0.34 2.93 -6.25
CA ALA A 73 1.68 3.47 -6.43
C ALA A 73 1.60 4.76 -7.22
N ALA A 74 1.83 5.92 -6.61
CA ALA A 74 1.73 7.20 -7.31
C ALA A 74 2.48 8.33 -6.59
N HIS A 75 2.73 9.42 -7.30
CA HIS A 75 3.17 10.67 -6.66
C HIS A 75 2.15 11.12 -5.61
N GLY A 76 2.64 11.62 -4.49
CA GLY A 76 1.82 12.25 -3.46
C GLY A 76 2.23 13.69 -3.24
N THR A 77 1.27 14.59 -3.04
CA THR A 77 1.57 15.98 -2.68
C THR A 77 0.49 16.53 -1.75
N GLY A 78 0.83 16.73 -0.49
CA GLY A 78 -0.11 17.22 0.53
C GLY A 78 -1.35 16.33 0.64
N LYS A 79 -2.53 16.87 0.28
CA LYS A 79 -3.82 16.18 0.34
C LYS A 79 -4.25 15.53 -0.99
N ARG A 80 -3.30 15.21 -1.86
CA ARG A 80 -3.56 14.65 -3.20
C ARG A 80 -2.62 13.50 -3.55
N ILE A 81 -3.12 12.62 -4.42
CA ILE A 81 -2.41 11.48 -5.00
C ILE A 81 -2.53 11.50 -6.52
N GLY A 82 -1.45 11.09 -7.19
CA GLY A 82 -1.27 11.18 -8.63
C GLY A 82 -1.18 12.61 -9.14
N GLY A 83 -1.24 12.73 -10.47
CA GLY A 83 -1.03 13.99 -11.18
C GLY A 83 0.43 14.24 -11.52
N LEU A 84 0.65 14.99 -12.59
CA LEU A 84 1.96 15.40 -13.10
C LEU A 84 1.88 16.87 -13.51
N LYS A 85 2.90 17.66 -13.12
CA LYS A 85 3.00 19.10 -13.42
C LYS A 85 1.67 19.84 -13.14
N ALA A 86 1.05 20.40 -14.19
CA ALA A 86 -0.16 21.22 -14.16
C ALA A 86 -1.46 20.43 -13.93
N LYS A 87 -1.45 19.10 -14.01
CA LYS A 87 -2.65 18.28 -13.75
C LYS A 87 -2.78 18.03 -12.26
N THR A 88 -3.83 18.57 -11.67
CA THR A 88 -4.11 18.36 -10.25
C THR A 88 -4.47 16.91 -9.99
N GLY A 89 -3.74 16.26 -9.08
CA GLY A 89 -4.05 14.90 -8.62
C GLY A 89 -5.42 14.77 -7.95
N MET A 90 -5.79 13.52 -7.68
CA MET A 90 -7.01 13.15 -6.97
C MET A 90 -6.90 13.53 -5.49
N LYS A 91 -7.94 14.12 -4.91
CA LYS A 91 -7.98 14.41 -3.46
C LYS A 91 -8.02 13.10 -2.67
N LEU A 92 -7.24 13.00 -1.58
CA LEU A 92 -7.17 11.78 -0.77
C LEU A 92 -8.53 11.28 -0.27
N PRO A 93 -9.46 12.12 0.23
CA PRO A 93 -10.78 11.64 0.65
C PRO A 93 -11.57 10.96 -0.47
N ALA A 94 -11.37 11.40 -1.72
CA ALA A 94 -12.02 10.75 -2.87
C ALA A 94 -11.38 9.38 -3.18
N MET A 95 -10.06 9.26 -3.03
CA MET A 95 -9.34 7.99 -3.20
C MET A 95 -9.76 6.99 -2.12
N PHE A 96 -9.73 7.37 -0.84
CA PHE A 96 -10.17 6.51 0.26
C PHE A 96 -11.65 6.09 0.12
N LYS A 97 -12.52 6.99 -0.35
CA LYS A 97 -13.91 6.64 -0.65
C LYS A 97 -14.01 5.55 -1.73
N ALA A 98 -13.25 5.67 -2.82
CA ALA A 98 -13.23 4.66 -3.89
C ALA A 98 -12.68 3.32 -3.37
N VAL A 99 -11.56 3.32 -2.63
CA VAL A 99 -10.99 2.12 -2.01
C VAL A 99 -11.96 1.45 -1.06
N LYS A 100 -12.61 2.23 -0.18
CA LYS A 100 -13.60 1.71 0.76
C LYS A 100 -14.82 1.11 0.05
N ASN A 101 -15.30 1.76 -1.00
CA ASN A 101 -16.40 1.25 -1.79
C ASN A 101 -16.00 -0.09 -2.43
N ALA A 102 -14.85 -0.13 -3.11
CA ALA A 102 -14.30 -1.36 -3.70
C ALA A 102 -14.21 -2.49 -2.68
N ALA A 103 -13.63 -2.24 -1.50
CA ALA A 103 -13.45 -3.23 -0.46
C ALA A 103 -14.74 -3.71 0.24
N ARG A 104 -15.89 -3.07 -0.02
CA ARG A 104 -17.19 -3.53 0.51
C ARG A 104 -17.84 -4.60 -0.34
N TYR A 105 -17.70 -4.52 -1.66
CA TYR A 105 -18.28 -5.50 -2.59
C TYR A 105 -17.24 -6.49 -3.13
N SER A 106 -15.95 -6.21 -2.97
CA SER A 106 -14.86 -7.13 -3.28
C SER A 106 -14.09 -7.50 -2.02
N ASN A 107 -13.43 -8.67 -2.01
CA ASN A 107 -12.66 -9.15 -0.85
C ASN A 107 -11.22 -8.60 -0.86
N ILE A 108 -11.08 -7.26 -0.87
CA ILE A 108 -9.78 -6.60 -0.67
C ILE A 108 -9.37 -6.79 0.79
N GLU A 109 -8.33 -7.59 1.01
CA GLU A 109 -7.85 -7.99 2.33
C GLU A 109 -6.75 -7.07 2.86
N GLY A 110 -6.01 -6.42 1.96
CA GLY A 110 -4.88 -5.56 2.32
C GLY A 110 -4.68 -4.45 1.31
N VAL A 111 -4.28 -3.27 1.80
CA VAL A 111 -4.01 -2.10 0.96
C VAL A 111 -2.63 -1.53 1.29
N LEU A 112 -1.78 -1.40 0.29
CA LEU A 112 -0.51 -0.69 0.38
C LEU A 112 -0.58 0.58 -0.46
N ILE A 113 -0.22 1.72 0.13
CA ILE A 113 -0.19 3.02 -0.54
C ILE A 113 1.26 3.49 -0.64
N GLY A 114 1.90 3.17 -1.77
CA GLY A 114 3.25 3.61 -2.15
C GLY A 114 3.24 5.04 -2.70
N SER A 115 2.86 5.99 -1.85
CA SER A 115 2.74 7.40 -2.21
C SER A 115 3.22 8.29 -1.07
N CYS A 116 3.89 9.38 -1.44
CA CYS A 116 4.44 10.35 -0.49
C CYS A 116 3.34 10.92 0.44
N SER A 117 3.64 11.00 1.74
CA SER A 117 2.84 11.68 2.77
C SER A 117 1.41 11.20 2.99
N VAL A 118 0.94 10.14 2.33
CA VAL A 118 -0.43 9.63 2.51
C VAL A 118 -0.63 8.99 3.89
N GLY A 119 0.42 8.40 4.46
CA GLY A 119 0.42 7.81 5.81
C GLY A 119 0.12 8.81 6.93
N ASN A 120 0.27 10.12 6.70
CA ASN A 120 -0.11 11.15 7.68
C ASN A 120 -1.63 11.23 7.94
N ASN A 121 -2.45 10.51 7.16
CA ASN A 121 -3.92 10.54 7.24
C ASN A 121 -4.44 9.28 7.95
N ILE A 122 -3.99 9.05 9.20
CA ILE A 122 -4.32 7.84 9.99
C ILE A 122 -5.84 7.70 10.17
N ASP A 123 -6.56 8.81 10.39
CA ASP A 123 -8.02 8.79 10.51
C ASP A 123 -8.70 8.26 9.24
N ASP A 124 -8.17 8.59 8.06
CA ASP A 124 -8.67 8.06 6.80
C ASP A 124 -8.34 6.56 6.66
N PHE A 125 -7.18 6.09 7.14
CA PHE A 125 -6.84 4.66 7.17
C PHE A 125 -7.82 3.90 8.06
N ILE A 126 -8.05 4.39 9.28
CA ILE A 126 -9.01 3.83 10.24
C ILE A 126 -10.42 3.82 9.64
N ALA A 127 -10.85 4.95 9.07
CA ALA A 127 -12.17 5.08 8.48
C ALA A 127 -12.36 4.17 7.26
N THR A 128 -11.33 3.99 6.43
CA THR A 128 -11.35 3.12 5.25
C THR A 128 -11.43 1.65 5.65
N THR A 129 -10.64 1.25 6.65
CA THR A 129 -10.61 -0.13 7.18
C THR A 129 -11.93 -0.49 7.85
N LYS A 130 -12.52 0.44 8.62
CA LYS A 130 -13.76 0.23 9.36
C LYS A 130 -14.93 -0.15 8.44
N ASN A 131 -15.60 -1.25 8.78
CA ASN A 131 -16.75 -1.81 8.04
C ASN A 131 -16.42 -2.11 6.56
N SER A 132 -15.24 -2.71 6.32
CA SER A 132 -14.79 -3.23 5.04
C SER A 132 -14.13 -4.60 5.23
N HIS A 133 -13.76 -5.28 4.14
CA HIS A 133 -12.97 -6.51 4.22
C HIS A 133 -11.47 -6.27 4.47
N ILE A 134 -11.01 -5.02 4.49
CA ILE A 134 -9.59 -4.68 4.64
C ILE A 134 -9.13 -5.06 6.04
N ALA A 135 -8.11 -5.90 6.12
CA ALA A 135 -7.48 -6.30 7.37
C ALA A 135 -6.30 -5.40 7.75
N TRP A 136 -5.67 -4.74 6.77
CA TRP A 136 -4.58 -3.81 7.00
C TRP A 136 -4.44 -2.75 5.91
N ILE A 137 -3.98 -1.56 6.31
CA ILE A 137 -3.54 -0.49 5.40
C ILE A 137 -2.15 -0.04 5.81
N PHE A 138 -1.22 0.00 4.85
CA PHE A 138 0.14 0.50 5.03
C PHE A 138 0.42 1.69 4.12
N GLY A 139 1.17 2.67 4.58
CA GLY A 139 1.61 3.79 3.75
C GLY A 139 2.73 4.63 4.38
N TYR A 140 3.15 5.66 3.65
CA TYR A 140 4.33 6.46 4.00
C TYR A 140 3.99 7.88 4.45
N THR A 141 4.72 8.41 5.44
CA THR A 141 4.49 9.73 6.05
C THR A 141 5.31 10.87 5.42
N CYS A 142 6.28 10.56 4.55
CA CYS A 142 7.18 11.56 3.96
C CYS A 142 7.39 11.38 2.45
N GLU A 143 8.23 12.23 1.85
CA GLU A 143 8.63 12.15 0.45
C GLU A 143 9.65 11.01 0.22
N ILE A 144 9.12 9.84 -0.13
CA ILE A 144 9.90 8.60 -0.23
C ILE A 144 10.79 8.54 -1.47
N SER A 145 11.96 7.93 -1.32
CA SER A 145 12.78 7.49 -2.44
C SER A 145 12.10 6.32 -3.18
N TRP A 146 11.78 6.52 -4.45
CA TRP A 146 11.03 5.55 -5.28
C TRP A 146 11.59 4.12 -5.21
N VAL A 147 12.90 3.93 -5.45
CA VAL A 147 13.49 2.58 -5.45
C VAL A 147 13.44 1.95 -4.06
N ALA A 148 13.83 2.70 -3.02
CA ALA A 148 13.90 2.17 -1.66
C ALA A 148 12.50 1.79 -1.14
N SER A 149 11.48 2.62 -1.40
CA SER A 149 10.10 2.30 -1.04
C SER A 149 9.56 1.12 -1.83
N THR A 150 9.83 1.02 -3.13
CA THR A 150 9.37 -0.14 -3.92
C THR A 150 9.94 -1.45 -3.40
N LEU A 151 11.21 -1.49 -2.95
CA LEU A 151 11.78 -2.69 -2.34
C LEU A 151 11.10 -3.07 -1.02
N ILE A 152 10.72 -2.08 -0.21
CA ILE A 152 9.94 -2.29 1.02
C ILE A 152 8.54 -2.84 0.67
N ASP A 153 7.88 -2.24 -0.32
CA ASP A 153 6.54 -2.63 -0.76
C ASP A 153 6.51 -4.09 -1.24
N VAL A 154 7.51 -4.49 -2.05
CA VAL A 154 7.69 -5.87 -2.51
C VAL A 154 7.87 -6.82 -1.32
N SER A 155 8.72 -6.46 -0.35
CA SER A 155 8.93 -7.27 0.86
C SER A 155 7.63 -7.43 1.68
N ILE A 156 6.80 -6.39 1.76
CA ILE A 156 5.50 -6.47 2.44
C ILE A 156 4.58 -7.47 1.70
N PHE A 157 4.41 -7.31 0.39
CA PHE A 157 3.57 -8.23 -0.39
C PHE A 157 4.05 -9.69 -0.31
N GLU A 158 5.35 -9.92 -0.38
CA GLU A 158 5.97 -11.24 -0.26
C GLU A 158 5.57 -12.02 1.00
N HIS A 159 5.30 -11.32 2.11
CA HIS A 159 4.94 -11.93 3.39
C HIS A 159 3.44 -11.91 3.66
N LEU A 160 2.77 -10.79 3.34
CA LEU A 160 1.37 -10.59 3.71
C LEU A 160 0.42 -11.38 2.81
N MET A 161 0.79 -11.61 1.54
CA MET A 161 -0.05 -12.39 0.61
C MET A 161 -0.09 -13.89 0.96
N LYS A 162 0.95 -14.40 1.64
CA LYS A 162 1.04 -15.78 2.13
C LYS A 162 0.15 -16.10 3.33
N LEU A 163 -0.33 -15.07 4.04
CA LEU A 163 -1.27 -15.29 5.14
C LEU A 163 -2.55 -15.91 4.59
N SER A 164 -3.12 -16.90 5.27
CA SER A 164 -4.41 -17.47 4.91
C SER A 164 -5.57 -16.62 5.45
N LYS A 165 -6.80 -16.86 4.97
CA LYS A 165 -8.01 -16.21 5.50
C LYS A 165 -8.17 -16.41 7.02
N SER A 166 -7.72 -17.55 7.57
CA SER A 166 -7.77 -17.79 9.02
C SER A 166 -6.69 -17.02 9.77
N ASP A 167 -5.51 -16.81 9.17
CA ASP A 167 -4.46 -15.99 9.76
C ASP A 167 -4.89 -14.52 9.90
N LEU A 168 -5.71 -14.00 8.97
CA LEU A 168 -6.25 -12.64 9.04
C LEU A 168 -7.24 -12.43 10.21
N LYS A 169 -7.72 -13.49 10.86
CA LYS A 169 -8.52 -13.39 12.09
C LYS A 169 -7.66 -13.09 13.32
N ASP A 170 -6.35 -13.32 13.24
CA ASP A 170 -5.40 -13.08 14.31
C ASP A 170 -4.53 -11.86 14.00
N ARG A 171 -4.78 -10.77 14.74
CA ARG A 171 -4.02 -9.52 14.65
C ARG A 171 -2.52 -9.76 14.82
N LYS A 172 -2.10 -10.65 15.73
CA LYS A 172 -0.67 -10.93 15.97
C LYS A 172 -0.02 -11.59 14.76
N LYS A 173 -0.74 -12.43 14.01
CA LYS A 173 -0.21 -13.04 12.78
C LYS A 173 0.02 -12.01 11.68
N ILE A 174 -0.92 -11.06 11.51
CA ILE A 174 -0.75 -9.93 10.59
C ILE A 174 0.49 -9.12 10.98
N LEU A 175 0.60 -8.73 12.26
CA LEU A 175 1.75 -7.96 12.76
C LEU A 175 3.07 -8.71 12.62
N ASN A 176 3.10 -10.00 12.90
CA ASN A 176 4.30 -10.82 12.72
C ASN A 176 4.74 -10.89 11.24
N ALA A 177 3.80 -10.89 10.29
CA ALA A 177 4.13 -10.84 8.87
C ALA A 177 4.77 -9.49 8.48
N PHE A 178 4.26 -8.37 8.99
CA PHE A 178 4.90 -7.05 8.84
C PHE A 178 6.30 -7.01 9.47
N VAL A 179 6.47 -7.55 10.69
CA VAL A 179 7.78 -7.63 11.34
C VAL A 179 8.77 -8.43 10.48
N LYS A 180 8.36 -9.57 9.90
CA LYS A 180 9.22 -10.35 8.99
C LYS A 180 9.60 -9.57 7.73
N ALA A 181 8.63 -8.87 7.12
CA ALA A 181 8.86 -8.05 5.94
C ALA A 181 9.83 -6.90 6.20
N LEU A 182 9.64 -6.18 7.32
CA LEU A 182 10.40 -4.97 7.63
C LEU A 182 11.77 -5.24 8.27
N ARG A 183 11.98 -6.39 8.91
CA ARG A 183 13.26 -6.77 9.54
C ARG A 183 14.43 -6.84 8.56
N ARG A 184 14.17 -6.93 7.26
CA ARG A 184 15.18 -6.90 6.19
C ARG A 184 15.82 -5.52 5.99
N PHE A 185 15.24 -4.47 6.57
CA PHE A 185 15.66 -3.09 6.39
C PHE A 185 16.25 -2.51 7.68
N ASN A 186 17.07 -1.48 7.52
CA ASN A 186 17.57 -0.68 8.63
C ASN A 186 16.57 0.45 8.94
N GLY A 187 16.03 0.48 10.16
CA GLY A 187 15.10 1.52 10.60
C GLY A 187 15.69 2.94 10.58
N ASP A 188 17.02 3.07 10.72
CA ASP A 188 17.74 4.34 10.68
C ASP A 188 18.14 4.77 9.25
N TYR A 189 17.84 3.95 8.24
CA TYR A 189 18.04 4.33 6.84
C TYR A 189 17.21 5.57 6.51
N ILE A 190 17.85 6.59 5.94
CA ILE A 190 17.17 7.81 5.52
C ILE A 190 16.36 7.54 4.26
N LEU A 191 15.05 7.33 4.44
CA LEU A 191 14.11 7.05 3.35
C LEU A 191 13.71 8.32 2.58
N CYS A 192 13.59 9.44 3.30
CA CYS A 192 13.13 10.71 2.76
C CYS A 192 14.15 11.82 2.98
N LYS A 193 14.42 12.58 1.92
CA LYS A 193 15.23 13.81 1.96
C LYS A 193 14.33 14.99 1.62
N GLN A 194 13.96 15.79 2.63
CA GLN A 194 13.07 16.94 2.45
C GLN A 194 13.72 18.22 2.98
N LYS A 195 13.23 19.38 2.55
CA LYS A 195 13.74 20.70 2.99
C LYS A 195 13.73 20.91 4.51
N GLY A 196 12.92 20.14 5.25
CA GLY A 196 12.81 20.17 6.72
C GLY A 196 13.64 19.12 7.46
N GLY A 197 14.52 18.38 6.78
CA GLY A 197 15.40 17.38 7.38
C GLY A 197 15.26 15.98 6.77
N ASN A 198 16.11 15.07 7.22
CA ASN A 198 16.12 13.68 6.80
C ASN A 198 15.14 12.87 7.67
N VAL A 199 14.29 12.04 7.05
CA VAL A 199 13.38 11.15 7.77
C VAL A 199 13.85 9.72 7.60
N ALA A 200 14.15 9.07 8.74
CA ALA A 200 14.50 7.66 8.80
C ALA A 200 13.28 6.77 8.55
N LEU A 201 13.48 5.56 8.01
CA LEU A 201 12.42 4.59 7.70
C LEU A 201 11.48 4.36 8.89
N LYS A 202 12.02 4.24 10.10
CA LYS A 202 11.23 4.05 11.32
C LYS A 202 10.21 5.16 11.61
N ASN A 203 10.45 6.36 11.10
CA ASN A 203 9.58 7.52 11.25
C ASN A 203 8.76 7.80 9.96
N ALA A 204 8.95 6.98 8.92
CA ALA A 204 8.43 7.21 7.58
C ALA A 204 7.19 6.36 7.24
N ILE A 205 6.70 5.53 8.17
CA ILE A 205 5.69 4.50 7.91
C ILE A 205 4.48 4.65 8.82
N THR A 206 3.35 4.12 8.35
CA THR A 206 2.11 4.02 9.10
C THR A 206 1.45 2.69 8.79
N LEU A 207 0.99 1.99 9.83
CA LEU A 207 0.27 0.73 9.72
C LEU A 207 -1.02 0.77 10.54
N VAL A 208 -2.16 0.58 9.88
CA VAL A 208 -3.44 0.33 10.54
C VAL A 208 -3.84 -1.12 10.31
N VAL A 209 -4.27 -1.82 11.38
CA VAL A 209 -4.73 -3.21 11.32
C VAL A 209 -6.11 -3.35 11.95
N GLN A 210 -6.98 -4.12 11.31
CA GLN A 210 -8.23 -4.65 11.85
C GLN A 210 -8.28 -6.14 11.53
N SER A 211 -8.08 -7.02 12.51
CA SER A 211 -8.25 -8.45 12.24
C SER A 211 -9.71 -8.76 11.89
N ARG A 212 -9.92 -9.83 11.11
CA ARG A 212 -11.25 -10.25 10.63
C ARG A 212 -12.11 -10.95 11.71
N THR A 213 -11.78 -10.78 12.98
CA THR A 213 -12.58 -11.30 14.09
C THR A 213 -13.78 -10.38 14.33
N PRO A 214 -15.01 -10.90 14.48
CA PRO A 214 -16.19 -10.07 14.72
C PRO A 214 -16.00 -9.13 15.93
N GLY A 215 -16.36 -7.85 15.75
CA GLY A 215 -16.26 -6.84 16.81
C GLY A 215 -14.90 -6.14 16.93
N GLU A 216 -13.86 -6.62 16.25
CA GLU A 216 -12.57 -5.95 16.22
C GLU A 216 -12.64 -4.58 15.54
N LYS A 217 -11.83 -3.65 16.05
CA LYS A 217 -11.75 -2.28 15.54
C LYS A 217 -10.39 -2.06 14.86
N PRO A 218 -10.34 -1.20 13.83
CA PRO A 218 -9.06 -0.77 13.28
C PRO A 218 -8.26 0.00 14.32
N GLN A 219 -6.96 -0.29 14.40
CA GLN A 219 -6.02 0.36 15.32
C GLN A 219 -4.75 0.73 14.57
N ASP A 220 -4.14 1.85 14.95
CA ASP A 220 -2.78 2.19 14.54
C ASP A 220 -1.78 1.31 15.31
N GLU A 221 -1.08 0.47 14.56
CA GLU A 221 -0.13 -0.51 15.08
C GLU A 221 1.32 -0.10 14.80
N THR A 222 1.54 1.13 14.34
CA THR A 222 2.87 1.63 13.96
C THR A 222 3.84 1.51 15.12
N LYS A 223 3.46 1.97 16.32
CA LYS A 223 4.33 1.88 17.50
C LYS A 223 4.68 0.42 17.84
N TYR A 224 3.69 -0.47 17.79
CA TYR A 224 3.89 -1.89 18.09
C TYR A 224 4.93 -2.53 17.18
N ILE A 225 4.85 -2.29 15.85
CA ILE A 225 5.82 -2.87 14.92
C ILE A 225 7.23 -2.29 15.13
N LEU A 226 7.37 -1.00 15.46
CA LEU A 226 8.65 -0.37 15.75
C LEU A 226 9.33 -0.97 16.99
N GLU A 227 8.56 -1.21 18.05
CA GLU A 227 9.04 -1.90 19.26
C GLU A 227 9.50 -3.33 18.94
N LYS A 228 8.73 -4.08 18.15
CA LYS A 228 9.07 -5.46 17.74
C LYS A 228 10.27 -5.57 16.80
N LEU A 229 10.52 -4.52 16.01
CA LEU A 229 11.70 -4.41 15.15
C LEU A 229 12.93 -3.91 15.93
N GLY A 230 12.75 -3.41 17.15
CA GLY A 230 13.81 -2.80 17.94
C GLY A 230 14.23 -1.41 17.43
N TRP A 231 13.41 -0.77 16.59
CA TRP A 231 13.70 0.54 16.01
C TRP A 231 13.37 1.70 16.97
N ASP A 232 12.59 1.43 18.02
CA ASP A 232 12.21 2.40 19.06
C ASP A 232 13.19 2.45 20.25
N LYS A 233 14.30 1.69 20.18
CA LYS A 233 15.35 1.75 21.21
C LYS A 233 16.18 3.03 20.99
N LYS A 234 16.11 3.94 21.96
CA LYS A 234 17.01 5.09 22.10
C LYS A 234 18.43 4.63 22.39
#